data_AF-A0A812SPZ0-F1
#
_entry.id   AF-A0A812SPZ0-F1
#
_cell.length_a   1.000
_cell.length_b   1.000
_cell.length_c   1.000
_cell.angle_alpha   90.00
_cell.angle_beta   90.00
_cell.angle_gamma   90.00
#
_symmetry.space_group_name_H-M   'P 1'
#
loop_
_entity.id
_entity.type
_entity.pdbx_description
1 polymer ?
#
loop_
_entity_poly.entity_id
_entity_poly.type
_entity_poly.pdbx_seq_one_letter_code
_entity_poly.pdbx_strand_id
1 'polypeptide(L)'
;MIGRDRGCYCLVSGRWMPMPKVQPDIYISNAGTHGPNPDRFFAAVKYIMEYQPRVVILEDLVAACRQDPQGNLPADSILALLEQAGDYEVDAFQVLASHYGLPQRRQRVYYVMVGRQFLHPARRSESAREAYLERVRDGLEQLHVHVASTSPSLDAEDLLSEGDPPGPALCCRLNSDASDASAGTSSTDDETSKGIESLLAMSADASYLHRRLRHELRLPADDRTYFSEAGPQLAKWLRTYREADLCQIHWLRARSQGREIRFVSISQDAHRASLSFTGEIPPLAANTRLWSYRLQRVLRGQEMMVLQGFKPQHWRLGSLSESTVSRIAGSAMSVHMIAAILASVLASVDLKAPVEEARRRTISLAELRS
;
A
#
# COMPACT_ATOMS: atom_id res chain seq x y z
N MET A 1 -20.91 -12.39 2.64
CA MET A 1 -20.27 -12.76 3.91
C MET A 1 -18.77 -12.85 3.68
N ILE A 2 -18.00 -11.88 4.16
CA ILE A 2 -16.54 -11.97 4.25
C ILE A 2 -16.28 -12.03 5.76
N GLY A 3 -15.95 -13.22 6.28
CA GLY A 3 -15.70 -13.43 7.70
C GLY A 3 -14.47 -12.65 8.17
N ARG A 4 -14.40 -12.34 9.46
CA ARG A 4 -13.33 -11.58 10.15
C ARG A 4 -11.94 -12.25 10.12
N ASP A 5 -11.73 -13.28 9.31
CA ASP A 5 -10.43 -13.94 9.22
C ASP A 5 -9.52 -13.10 8.31
N ARG A 6 -8.37 -12.64 8.83
CA ARG A 6 -7.35 -11.88 8.08
C ARG A 6 -6.58 -12.80 7.11
N GLY A 7 -7.29 -13.72 6.45
CA GLY A 7 -6.73 -14.66 5.49
C GLY A 7 -6.21 -13.92 4.25
N CYS A 8 -5.05 -14.34 3.77
CA CYS A 8 -4.65 -14.02 2.40
C CYS A 8 -5.51 -14.88 1.47
N TYR A 9 -5.94 -14.33 0.33
CA TYR A 9 -6.73 -15.06 -0.66
C TYR A 9 -5.99 -15.03 -2.00
N CYS A 10 -6.11 -16.12 -2.76
CA CYS A 10 -5.64 -16.21 -4.14
C CYS A 10 -6.85 -16.36 -5.07
N LEU A 11 -6.76 -15.83 -6.29
CA LEU A 11 -7.79 -16.00 -7.32
C LEU A 11 -7.38 -17.13 -8.26
N VAL A 12 -8.10 -18.26 -8.25
CA VAL A 12 -7.87 -19.39 -9.15
C VAL A 12 -9.09 -19.65 -9.98
N SER A 13 -8.94 -19.60 -11.32
CA SER A 13 -10.02 -19.89 -12.26
C SER A 13 -11.31 -19.12 -11.97
N GLY A 14 -11.18 -17.84 -11.59
CA GLY A 14 -12.29 -16.96 -11.24
C GLY A 14 -12.90 -17.17 -9.84
N ARG A 15 -12.30 -18.01 -8.98
CA ARG A 15 -12.74 -18.24 -7.60
C ARG A 15 -11.68 -17.80 -6.60
N TRP A 16 -12.10 -17.06 -5.57
CA TRP A 16 -11.23 -16.69 -4.45
C TRP A 16 -11.07 -17.90 -3.52
N MET A 17 -9.83 -18.35 -3.31
CA MET A 17 -9.49 -19.43 -2.38
C MET A 17 -8.66 -18.87 -1.21
N PRO A 18 -8.94 -19.26 0.04
CA PRO A 18 -8.09 -18.89 1.17
C PRO A 18 -6.71 -19.53 1.01
N MET A 19 -5.66 -18.77 1.29
CA MET A 19 -4.30 -19.31 1.35
C MET A 19 -4.19 -20.30 2.52
N PRO A 20 -3.51 -21.45 2.33
CA PRO A 20 -3.29 -22.40 3.41
C PRO A 20 -2.51 -21.73 4.55
N LYS A 21 -2.96 -21.96 5.80
CA LYS A 21 -2.21 -21.54 6.99
C LYS A 21 -0.92 -22.37 7.05
N VAL A 22 0.23 -21.72 7.01
CA VAL A 22 1.52 -22.40 7.16
C VAL A 22 1.90 -22.41 8.64
N GLN A 23 2.19 -23.60 9.17
CA GLN A 23 2.86 -23.72 10.48
C GLN A 23 4.34 -23.35 10.28
N PRO A 24 4.88 -22.43 11.09
CA PRO A 24 6.21 -21.82 10.88
C PRO A 24 7.40 -22.79 11.03
N ASP A 25 7.17 -24.04 11.41
CA ASP A 25 8.22 -24.92 11.95
C ASP A 25 9.23 -25.48 10.92
N ILE A 26 9.08 -25.22 9.62
CA ILE A 26 9.87 -25.91 8.57
C ILE A 26 10.85 -24.98 7.79
N TYR A 27 10.74 -23.64 7.84
CA TYR A 27 11.48 -22.78 6.89
C TYR A 27 12.22 -21.55 7.44
N ILE A 28 12.21 -21.27 8.75
CA ILE A 28 12.57 -19.91 9.24
C ILE A 28 14.06 -19.68 9.55
N SER A 29 14.96 -20.67 9.55
CA SER A 29 16.29 -20.40 10.14
C SER A 29 17.29 -19.62 9.26
N ASN A 30 17.20 -19.60 7.92
CA ASN A 30 18.34 -19.16 7.09
C ASN A 30 18.08 -18.08 6.00
N ALA A 31 16.84 -17.64 5.75
CA ALA A 31 16.56 -16.77 4.59
C ALA A 31 16.69 -15.25 4.81
N GLY A 32 17.07 -14.78 6.01
CA GLY A 32 17.29 -13.33 6.25
C GLY A 32 16.06 -12.42 6.05
N THR A 33 14.85 -12.97 5.91
CA THR A 33 13.63 -12.20 5.68
C THR A 33 13.11 -11.59 7.00
N HIS A 34 13.79 -10.57 7.52
CA HIS A 34 13.40 -9.86 8.76
C HIS A 34 12.20 -8.89 8.59
N GLY A 35 11.35 -9.13 7.59
CA GLY A 35 10.11 -8.37 7.42
C GLY A 35 9.07 -8.71 8.50
N PRO A 36 8.05 -7.88 8.70
CA PRO A 36 7.05 -8.09 9.76
C PRO A 36 6.19 -9.35 9.57
N ASN A 37 6.28 -10.09 8.45
CA ASN A 37 5.49 -11.31 8.18
C ASN A 37 6.17 -12.27 7.17
N PRO A 38 7.34 -12.89 7.48
CA PRO A 38 7.98 -13.86 6.58
C PRO A 38 7.07 -15.06 6.26
N ASP A 39 6.20 -15.45 7.21
CA ASP A 39 5.25 -16.56 7.07
C ASP A 39 4.33 -16.40 5.84
N ARG A 40 3.95 -15.16 5.49
CA ARG A 40 3.09 -14.91 4.33
C ARG A 40 3.80 -15.15 3.02
N PHE A 41 5.09 -14.80 2.96
CA PHE A 41 5.91 -15.05 1.78
C PHE A 41 6.10 -16.56 1.59
N PHE A 42 6.51 -17.29 2.63
CA PHE A 42 6.64 -18.75 2.56
C PHE A 42 5.30 -19.46 2.29
N ALA A 43 4.19 -18.94 2.79
CA ALA A 43 2.86 -19.43 2.41
C ALA A 43 2.57 -19.25 0.92
N ALA A 44 2.95 -18.11 0.34
CA ALA A 44 2.83 -17.90 -1.10
C ALA A 44 3.74 -18.85 -1.88
N VAL A 45 4.99 -19.05 -1.46
CA VAL A 45 5.92 -20.01 -2.08
C VAL A 45 5.37 -21.43 -2.04
N LYS A 46 4.93 -21.90 -0.88
CA LYS A 46 4.30 -23.23 -0.73
C LYS A 46 3.09 -23.38 -1.65
N TYR A 47 2.27 -22.34 -1.74
CA TYR A 47 1.12 -22.33 -2.64
C TYR A 47 1.54 -22.44 -4.11
N ILE A 48 2.57 -21.71 -4.54
CA ILE A 48 3.12 -21.77 -5.90
C ILE A 48 3.63 -23.19 -6.19
N MET A 49 4.37 -23.79 -5.25
CA MET A 49 4.88 -25.15 -5.37
C MET A 49 3.77 -26.19 -5.54
N GLU A 50 2.70 -26.09 -4.74
CA GLU A 50 1.57 -27.04 -4.72
C GLU A 50 0.70 -26.92 -5.97
N TYR A 51 0.35 -25.70 -6.38
CA TYR A 51 -0.63 -25.48 -7.45
C TYR A 51 -0.04 -25.24 -8.83
N GLN A 52 1.27 -24.95 -8.91
CA GLN A 52 1.99 -24.63 -10.15
C GLN A 52 1.19 -23.69 -11.09
N PRO A 53 0.71 -22.52 -10.61
CA PRO A 53 -0.08 -21.59 -11.42
C PRO A 53 0.70 -21.15 -12.67
N ARG A 54 0.01 -20.91 -13.79
CA ARG A 54 0.69 -20.52 -15.05
C ARG A 54 1.46 -19.22 -14.95
N VAL A 55 0.91 -18.29 -14.17
CA VAL A 55 1.42 -16.95 -13.95
C VAL A 55 1.24 -16.63 -12.48
N VAL A 56 2.27 -16.04 -11.87
CA VAL A 56 2.26 -15.51 -10.51
C VAL A 56 2.66 -14.06 -10.54
N ILE A 57 1.99 -13.22 -9.75
CA ILE A 57 2.41 -11.85 -9.49
C ILE A 57 2.40 -11.65 -7.98
N LEU A 58 3.54 -11.30 -7.41
CA LEU A 58 3.70 -10.98 -5.99
C LEU A 58 4.09 -9.50 -5.86
N GLU A 59 3.37 -8.71 -5.06
CA GLU A 59 3.78 -7.35 -4.68
C GLU A 59 4.46 -7.38 -3.31
N ASP A 60 5.58 -6.67 -3.17
CA ASP A 60 6.19 -6.38 -1.89
C ASP A 60 6.69 -4.91 -1.79
N LEU A 61 7.07 -4.52 -0.58
CA LEU A 61 7.72 -3.26 -0.28
C LEU A 61 9.17 -3.28 -0.78
N VAL A 62 9.65 -2.15 -1.33
CA VAL A 62 11.07 -1.97 -1.69
C VAL A 62 12.02 -2.22 -0.52
N ALA A 63 11.54 -2.02 0.71
CA ALA A 63 12.32 -2.33 1.91
C ALA A 63 12.73 -3.82 1.99
N ALA A 64 11.96 -4.74 1.39
CA ALA A 64 12.29 -6.16 1.32
C ALA A 64 13.52 -6.43 0.44
N CYS A 65 13.88 -5.50 -0.47
CA CYS A 65 15.03 -5.63 -1.35
C CYS A 65 16.28 -4.89 -0.84
N ARG A 66 16.21 -4.23 0.31
CA ARG A 66 17.37 -3.50 0.86
C ARG A 66 18.39 -4.51 1.39
N GLN A 67 19.67 -4.22 1.16
CA GLN A 67 20.76 -5.00 1.72
C GLN A 67 20.60 -5.13 3.23
N ASP A 68 20.84 -6.34 3.73
CA ASP A 68 20.99 -6.53 5.17
C ASP A 68 22.25 -5.79 5.68
N PRO A 69 22.45 -5.65 7.00
CA PRO A 69 23.66 -5.02 7.54
C PRO A 69 24.98 -5.70 7.13
N GLN A 70 24.92 -6.91 6.58
CA GLN A 70 26.06 -7.71 6.12
C GLN A 70 26.34 -7.51 4.62
N GLY A 71 25.51 -6.71 3.93
CA GLY A 71 25.65 -6.39 2.52
C GLY A 71 25.01 -7.41 1.58
N ASN A 72 24.36 -8.46 2.09
CA ASN A 72 23.66 -9.42 1.23
C ASN A 72 22.37 -8.79 0.70
N LEU A 73 22.09 -8.95 -0.58
CA LEU A 73 20.82 -8.53 -1.18
C LEU A 73 19.77 -9.62 -0.90
N PRO A 74 18.76 -9.36 -0.05
CA PRO A 74 17.68 -10.33 0.15
C PRO A 74 16.89 -10.57 -1.13
N ALA A 75 16.94 -9.64 -2.10
CA ALA A 75 16.31 -9.77 -3.40
C ALA A 75 16.82 -10.99 -4.18
N ASP A 76 18.13 -11.28 -4.15
CA ASP A 76 18.70 -12.42 -4.88
C ASP A 76 18.26 -13.74 -4.24
N SER A 77 18.21 -13.79 -2.90
CA SER A 77 17.67 -14.93 -2.16
C SER A 77 16.19 -15.15 -2.42
N ILE A 78 15.39 -14.08 -2.52
CA ILE A 78 13.97 -14.14 -2.87
C ILE A 78 13.80 -14.68 -4.29
N LEU A 79 14.56 -14.15 -5.26
CA LEU A 79 14.52 -14.60 -6.65
C LEU A 79 14.90 -16.08 -6.77
N ALA A 80 16.01 -16.48 -6.15
CA ALA A 80 16.46 -17.88 -6.14
C ALA A 80 15.41 -18.81 -5.52
N LEU A 81 14.74 -18.40 -4.44
CA LEU A 81 13.68 -19.20 -3.82
C LEU A 81 12.45 -19.31 -4.73
N LEU A 82 12.05 -18.22 -5.39
CA LEU A 82 10.93 -18.23 -6.32
C LEU A 82 11.23 -19.09 -7.56
N GLU A 83 12.46 -19.07 -8.07
CA GLU A 83 12.91 -19.95 -9.14
C GLU A 83 12.92 -21.43 -8.71
N GLN A 84 13.22 -21.72 -7.45
CA GLN A 84 13.14 -23.08 -6.89
C GLN A 84 11.70 -23.55 -6.65
N ALA A 85 10.71 -22.65 -6.64
CA ALA A 85 9.31 -22.97 -6.38
C ALA A 85 8.63 -23.75 -7.53
N GLY A 86 9.27 -23.83 -8.71
CA GLY A 86 8.78 -24.61 -9.85
C GLY A 86 9.53 -24.25 -11.14
N ASP A 87 9.04 -24.75 -12.27
CA ASP A 87 9.65 -24.43 -13.57
C ASP A 87 9.19 -23.05 -14.09
N TYR A 88 9.65 -21.99 -13.43
CA TYR A 88 9.32 -20.61 -13.74
C TYR A 88 10.51 -19.82 -14.29
N GLU A 89 10.19 -18.82 -15.11
CA GLU A 89 11.02 -17.66 -15.32
C GLU A 89 10.52 -16.54 -14.41
N VAL A 90 11.42 -15.92 -13.66
CA VAL A 90 11.11 -14.89 -12.68
C VAL A 90 11.73 -13.54 -13.09
N ASP A 91 10.91 -12.50 -13.11
CA ASP A 91 11.33 -11.11 -13.28
C ASP A 91 10.94 -10.29 -12.05
N ALA A 92 11.73 -9.27 -11.72
CA ALA A 92 11.40 -8.30 -10.67
C ALA A 92 11.32 -6.88 -11.25
N PHE A 93 10.23 -6.18 -10.94
CA PHE A 93 9.99 -4.81 -11.38
C PHE A 93 9.85 -3.88 -10.18
N GLN A 94 10.77 -2.93 -10.03
CA GLN A 94 10.61 -1.84 -9.08
C GLN A 94 9.86 -0.68 -9.76
N VAL A 95 8.72 -0.31 -9.19
CA VAL A 95 7.80 0.66 -9.80
C VAL A 95 7.37 1.72 -8.78
N LEU A 96 7.13 2.93 -9.27
CA LEU A 96 6.67 4.08 -8.49
C LEU A 96 5.30 4.52 -8.99
N ALA A 97 4.31 4.62 -8.10
CA ALA A 97 2.93 4.93 -8.46
C ALA A 97 2.75 6.23 -9.26
N SER A 98 3.56 7.26 -9.00
CA SER A 98 3.50 8.51 -9.76
C SER A 98 3.97 8.40 -11.22
N HIS A 99 4.73 7.36 -11.56
CA HIS A 99 4.99 7.02 -12.96
C HIS A 99 3.76 6.36 -13.64
N TYR A 100 2.66 6.13 -12.93
CA TYR A 100 1.46 5.52 -13.49
C TYR A 100 0.22 6.41 -13.27
N GLY A 101 0.44 7.73 -13.21
CA GLY A 101 -0.65 8.73 -13.16
C GLY A 101 -1.33 8.86 -11.81
N LEU A 102 -0.79 8.25 -10.75
CA LEU A 102 -1.32 8.40 -9.40
C LEU A 102 -0.55 9.50 -8.66
N PRO A 103 -1.21 10.39 -7.92
CA PRO A 103 -0.54 11.45 -7.18
C PRO A 103 0.05 10.92 -5.88
N GLN A 104 0.87 9.87 -5.95
CA GLN A 104 1.37 9.16 -4.78
C GLN A 104 2.82 8.70 -4.97
N ARG A 105 3.66 8.96 -3.95
CA ARG A 105 5.04 8.42 -3.89
C ARG A 105 5.09 7.00 -3.33
N ARG A 106 4.34 6.07 -3.92
CA ARG A 106 4.30 4.66 -3.47
C ARG A 106 5.20 3.81 -4.34
N GLN A 107 6.35 3.42 -3.78
CA GLN A 107 7.28 2.52 -4.44
C GLN A 107 7.04 1.07 -4.02
N ARG A 108 7.05 0.15 -4.98
CA ARG A 108 6.82 -1.29 -4.78
C ARG A 108 7.72 -2.12 -5.68
N VAL A 109 7.90 -3.38 -5.30
CA VAL A 109 8.55 -4.38 -6.15
C VAL A 109 7.51 -5.43 -6.50
N TYR A 110 7.44 -5.78 -7.78
CA TYR A 110 6.59 -6.84 -8.30
C TYR A 110 7.46 -7.99 -8.79
N TYR A 111 7.28 -9.17 -8.22
CA TYR A 111 7.85 -10.41 -8.74
C TYR A 111 6.83 -11.03 -9.68
N VAL A 112 7.22 -11.20 -10.93
CA VAL A 112 6.39 -11.82 -11.97
C VAL A 112 7.00 -13.15 -12.32
N MET A 113 6.23 -14.22 -12.18
CA MET A 113 6.66 -15.57 -12.54
C MET A 113 5.78 -16.09 -13.66
N VAL A 114 6.38 -16.63 -14.71
CA VAL A 114 5.67 -17.28 -15.82
C VAL A 114 6.25 -18.67 -15.99
N GLY A 115 5.39 -19.70 -15.97
CA GLY A 115 5.85 -21.08 -16.18
C GLY A 115 6.56 -21.20 -17.52
N ARG A 116 7.75 -21.83 -17.57
CA ARG A 116 8.61 -21.83 -18.77
C ARG A 116 7.92 -22.40 -20.01
N GLN A 117 7.02 -23.36 -19.81
CA GLN A 117 6.17 -23.93 -20.86
C GLN A 117 5.16 -22.93 -21.47
N PHE A 118 4.84 -21.85 -20.74
CA PHE A 118 3.93 -20.78 -21.18
C PHE A 118 4.68 -19.51 -21.62
N LEU A 119 6.01 -19.48 -21.55
CA LEU A 119 6.78 -18.34 -22.02
C LEU A 119 6.66 -18.19 -23.53
N HIS A 120 6.48 -16.94 -23.95
CA HIS A 120 6.57 -16.57 -25.35
C HIS A 120 7.90 -17.06 -25.93
N PRO A 121 7.93 -17.66 -27.15
CA PRO A 121 9.15 -18.20 -27.74
C PRO A 121 10.30 -17.19 -27.80
N ALA A 122 9.98 -15.90 -28.01
CA ALA A 122 10.94 -14.80 -28.00
C ALA A 122 11.54 -14.48 -26.61
N ARG A 123 11.23 -15.24 -25.56
CA ARG A 123 11.85 -15.13 -24.23
C ARG A 123 12.73 -16.32 -23.86
N ARG A 124 12.82 -17.35 -24.73
CA ARG A 124 13.51 -18.60 -24.40
C ARG A 124 15.04 -18.52 -24.47
N SER A 125 15.58 -17.53 -25.17
CA SER A 125 17.02 -17.23 -25.16
C SER A 125 17.31 -15.96 -24.38
N GLU A 126 18.51 -15.86 -23.81
CA GLU A 126 18.95 -14.72 -23.00
C GLU A 126 18.94 -13.40 -23.80
N SER A 127 19.47 -13.42 -25.03
CA SER A 127 19.40 -12.26 -25.95
C SER A 127 17.97 -11.80 -26.25
N ALA A 128 17.04 -12.75 -26.37
CA ALA A 128 15.64 -12.45 -26.66
C ALA A 128 14.89 -12.00 -25.40
N ARG A 129 15.29 -12.48 -24.21
CA ARG A 129 14.87 -11.99 -22.90
C ARG A 129 15.25 -10.53 -22.72
N GLU A 130 16.49 -10.13 -22.99
CA GLU A 130 16.92 -8.72 -22.87
C GLU A 130 16.11 -7.83 -23.80
N ALA A 131 16.00 -8.19 -25.09
CA ALA A 131 15.20 -7.45 -26.05
C ALA A 131 13.70 -7.39 -25.66
N TYR A 132 13.20 -8.42 -24.97
CA TYR A 132 11.85 -8.44 -24.44
C TYR A 132 11.69 -7.49 -23.24
N LEU A 133 12.60 -7.52 -22.29
CA LEU A 133 12.59 -6.63 -21.12
C LEU A 133 12.69 -5.17 -21.55
N GLU A 134 13.47 -4.88 -22.59
CA GLU A 134 13.53 -3.53 -23.17
C GLU A 134 12.17 -3.11 -23.75
N ARG A 135 11.53 -3.97 -24.55
CA ARG A 135 10.18 -3.68 -25.08
C ARG A 135 9.13 -3.51 -23.98
N VAL A 136 9.23 -4.26 -22.89
CA VAL A 136 8.35 -4.08 -21.72
C VAL A 136 8.60 -2.74 -21.06
N ARG A 137 9.87 -2.36 -20.87
CA ARG A 137 10.24 -1.06 -20.33
C ARG A 137 9.72 0.07 -21.21
N ASP A 138 9.95 -0.03 -22.52
CA ASP A 138 9.42 0.90 -23.52
C ASP A 138 7.88 0.97 -23.46
N GLY A 139 7.21 -0.17 -23.35
CA GLY A 139 5.75 -0.23 -23.26
C GLY A 139 5.21 0.39 -21.97
N LEU A 140 5.88 0.17 -20.83
CA LEU A 140 5.56 0.80 -19.56
C LEU A 140 5.81 2.30 -19.61
N GLU A 141 6.87 2.74 -20.28
CA GLU A 141 7.19 4.15 -20.50
C GLU A 141 6.18 4.82 -21.44
N GLN A 142 5.78 4.15 -22.52
CA GLN A 142 4.72 4.63 -23.40
C GLN A 142 3.38 4.71 -22.67
N LEU A 143 3.07 3.73 -21.81
CA LEU A 143 1.90 3.80 -20.96
C LEU A 143 1.99 4.96 -19.97
N HIS A 144 3.17 5.21 -19.39
CA HIS A 144 3.42 6.38 -18.56
C HIS A 144 3.15 7.69 -19.32
N VAL A 145 3.75 7.84 -20.50
CA VAL A 145 3.56 9.01 -21.38
C VAL A 145 2.09 9.15 -21.77
N HIS A 146 1.42 8.05 -22.13
CA HIS A 146 0.01 8.07 -22.47
C HIS A 146 -0.82 8.53 -21.29
N VAL A 147 -0.68 7.89 -20.12
CA VAL A 147 -1.39 8.26 -18.89
C VAL A 147 -1.12 9.71 -18.50
N ALA A 148 0.11 10.18 -18.62
CA ALA A 148 0.50 11.57 -18.33
C ALA A 148 -0.07 12.57 -19.36
N SER A 149 -0.24 12.16 -20.62
CA SER A 149 -0.80 13.01 -21.68
C SER A 149 -2.34 13.05 -21.66
N THR A 150 -2.99 11.94 -21.30
CA THR A 150 -4.46 11.84 -21.27
C THR A 150 -5.05 12.20 -19.92
N SER A 151 -4.25 12.15 -18.86
CA SER A 151 -4.64 12.57 -17.53
C SER A 151 -3.82 13.82 -17.22
N PRO A 152 -4.39 15.04 -17.28
CA PRO A 152 -3.68 16.21 -16.74
C PRO A 152 -3.20 15.84 -15.34
N SER A 153 -1.97 16.22 -14.96
CA SER A 153 -1.36 15.78 -13.70
C SER A 153 -2.39 15.92 -12.57
N LEU A 154 -2.98 14.79 -12.17
CA LEU A 154 -4.13 14.84 -11.28
C LEU A 154 -3.58 15.28 -9.95
N ASP A 155 -3.94 16.49 -9.52
CA ASP A 155 -3.63 16.89 -8.16
C ASP A 155 -4.36 15.92 -7.23
N ALA A 156 -3.69 15.46 -6.17
CA ALA A 156 -4.35 14.60 -5.20
C ALA A 156 -5.62 15.27 -4.67
N GLU A 157 -5.63 16.59 -4.56
CA GLU A 157 -6.79 17.37 -4.10
C GLU A 157 -7.94 17.45 -5.09
N ASP A 158 -7.67 17.42 -6.40
CA ASP A 158 -8.71 17.44 -7.45
C ASP A 158 -9.54 16.14 -7.45
N LEU A 159 -8.99 15.08 -6.88
CA LEU A 159 -9.64 13.79 -6.71
C LEU A 159 -10.50 13.70 -5.44
N LEU A 160 -10.41 14.69 -4.56
CA LEU A 160 -11.10 14.68 -3.27
C LEU A 160 -12.44 15.41 -3.38
N SER A 161 -13.43 14.89 -2.66
CA SER A 161 -14.73 15.54 -2.58
C SER A 161 -14.71 16.66 -1.53
N GLU A 162 -15.21 17.85 -1.89
CA GLU A 162 -15.39 18.98 -0.95
C GLU A 162 -16.55 18.77 0.05
N GLY A 163 -17.22 17.61 0.00
CA GLY A 163 -18.39 17.32 0.83
C GLY A 163 -18.14 17.47 2.34
N ASP A 164 -19.20 17.85 3.07
CA ASP A 164 -19.20 18.22 4.49
C ASP A 164 -18.23 17.38 5.32
N PRO A 165 -17.32 17.99 6.11
CA PRO A 165 -16.39 17.23 6.92
C PRO A 165 -17.19 16.23 7.76
N PRO A 166 -16.79 14.95 7.78
CA PRO A 166 -17.64 13.92 8.37
C PRO A 166 -17.85 14.25 9.84
N GLY A 167 -19.03 14.74 10.27
CA GLY A 167 -19.28 15.36 11.58
C GLY A 167 -18.49 14.75 12.76
N PRO A 168 -18.13 15.48 13.83
CA PRO A 168 -17.32 14.98 14.95
C PRO A 168 -17.72 13.58 15.48
N ALA A 169 -19.02 13.27 15.39
CA ALA A 169 -19.59 11.94 15.66
C ALA A 169 -18.99 10.79 14.83
N LEU A 170 -18.62 10.99 13.56
CA LEU A 170 -17.96 9.98 12.73
C LEU A 170 -16.53 9.72 13.21
N CYS A 171 -15.79 10.76 13.61
CA CYS A 171 -14.47 10.62 14.22
C CYS A 171 -14.52 9.86 15.55
N CYS A 172 -15.54 10.10 16.37
CA CYS A 172 -15.80 9.34 17.59
C CYS A 172 -16.18 7.87 17.30
N ARG A 173 -17.03 7.60 16.28
CA ARG A 173 -17.42 6.22 15.89
C ARG A 173 -16.27 5.40 15.30
N LEU A 174 -15.34 6.05 14.60
CA LEU A 174 -14.12 5.37 14.14
C LEU A 174 -13.23 4.87 15.30
N ASN A 175 -13.44 5.37 16.53
CA ASN A 175 -12.72 4.91 17.71
C ASN A 175 -13.37 3.70 18.37
N SER A 176 -14.71 3.66 18.44
CA SER A 176 -15.42 2.51 19.02
C SER A 176 -15.16 1.22 18.22
N ASP A 177 -15.11 1.31 16.89
CA ASP A 177 -14.87 0.13 16.04
C ASP A 177 -13.42 -0.42 16.17
N ALA A 178 -12.46 0.43 16.58
CA ALA A 178 -11.07 0.01 16.78
C ALA A 178 -10.86 -0.61 18.16
N SER A 179 -11.52 -0.08 19.19
CA SER A 179 -11.51 -0.67 20.54
C SER A 179 -12.22 -2.02 20.59
N ASP A 180 -13.27 -2.22 19.80
CA ASP A 180 -14.02 -3.49 19.74
C ASP A 180 -13.20 -4.64 19.11
N ALA A 181 -12.14 -4.34 18.37
CA ALA A 181 -11.22 -5.36 17.87
C ALA A 181 -10.17 -5.80 18.93
N SER A 182 -10.05 -5.06 20.03
CA SER A 182 -9.13 -5.33 21.15
C SER A 182 -9.82 -5.60 22.49
N ALA A 183 -11.15 -5.39 22.59
CA ALA A 183 -11.92 -5.53 23.81
C ALA A 183 -12.27 -7.00 24.09
N GLY A 184 -11.27 -7.74 24.53
CA GLY A 184 -11.39 -9.09 25.06
C GLY A 184 -10.79 -9.22 26.45
N THR A 185 -10.90 -8.21 27.32
CA THR A 185 -10.57 -8.31 28.75
C THR A 185 -11.26 -7.19 29.54
N SER A 186 -11.86 -7.55 30.66
CA SER A 186 -12.81 -6.78 31.47
C SER A 186 -12.18 -5.81 32.47
N SER A 187 -13.00 -4.82 32.85
CA SER A 187 -13.02 -3.95 34.04
C SER A 187 -12.05 -2.78 34.09
N THR A 188 -12.51 -1.55 33.88
CA THR A 188 -11.80 -0.33 34.31
C THR A 188 -12.71 0.91 34.42
N ASP A 189 -13.25 1.17 35.61
CA ASP A 189 -13.62 2.54 36.01
C ASP A 189 -12.38 3.35 36.47
N ASP A 190 -11.25 2.67 36.70
CA ASP A 190 -10.00 3.23 37.23
C ASP A 190 -8.99 3.67 36.13
N GLU A 191 -9.24 3.36 34.85
CA GLU A 191 -8.40 3.81 33.72
C GLU A 191 -8.68 5.25 33.29
N THR A 192 -9.89 5.75 33.55
CA THR A 192 -10.30 7.10 33.13
C THR A 192 -9.43 8.18 33.78
N SER A 193 -9.06 8.02 35.04
CA SER A 193 -8.20 8.96 35.78
C SER A 193 -6.74 8.90 35.34
N LYS A 194 -6.20 7.69 35.10
CA LYS A 194 -4.84 7.51 34.55
C LYS A 194 -4.72 8.04 33.12
N GLY A 195 -5.80 7.98 32.34
CA GLY A 195 -5.87 8.58 31.01
C GLY A 195 -5.71 10.10 31.04
N ILE A 196 -6.29 10.79 32.04
CA ILE A 196 -6.22 12.24 32.16
C ILE A 196 -4.82 12.73 32.59
N GLU A 197 -4.17 12.08 33.55
CA GLU A 197 -2.78 12.41 33.93
C GLU A 197 -1.79 12.12 32.80
N SER A 198 -1.98 11.02 32.08
CA SER A 198 -1.21 10.69 30.87
C SER A 198 -1.42 11.74 29.76
N LEU A 199 -2.64 12.22 29.55
CA LEU A 199 -2.95 13.30 28.61
C LEU A 199 -2.28 14.62 29.00
N LEU A 200 -2.21 14.94 30.30
CA LEU A 200 -1.55 16.16 30.80
C LEU A 200 -0.03 16.10 30.65
N ALA A 201 0.60 14.95 30.97
CA ALA A 201 2.03 14.72 30.77
C ALA A 201 2.42 14.76 29.28
N MET A 202 1.60 14.17 28.41
CA MET A 202 1.78 14.27 26.95
C MET A 202 1.66 15.71 26.44
N SER A 203 0.84 16.56 27.06
CA SER A 203 0.75 17.98 26.70
C SER A 203 2.02 18.77 27.07
N ALA A 204 2.75 18.35 28.10
CA ALA A 204 4.02 18.97 28.49
C ALA A 204 5.15 18.63 27.51
N ASP A 205 5.24 17.37 27.07
CA ASP A 205 6.22 16.92 26.07
C ASP A 205 5.92 17.48 24.67
N ALA A 206 4.65 17.51 24.29
CA ALA A 206 4.15 18.23 23.12
C ALA A 206 4.59 19.70 23.13
N SER A 207 4.36 20.37 24.26
CA SER A 207 4.77 21.75 24.47
C SER A 207 6.29 21.92 24.44
N TYR A 208 7.07 20.94 24.89
CA TYR A 208 8.54 20.96 24.80
C TYR A 208 9.02 20.82 23.35
N LEU A 209 8.57 19.80 22.62
CA LEU A 209 8.90 19.58 21.21
C LEU A 209 8.52 20.79 20.34
N HIS A 210 7.34 21.35 20.57
CA HIS A 210 6.87 22.55 19.89
C HIS A 210 7.75 23.77 20.21
N ARG A 211 8.09 24.01 21.49
CA ARG A 211 8.99 25.09 21.89
C ARG A 211 10.39 24.94 21.31
N ARG A 212 10.95 23.73 21.38
CA ARG A 212 12.27 23.40 20.82
C ARG A 212 12.30 23.62 19.32
N LEU A 213 11.31 23.13 18.57
CA LEU A 213 11.28 23.27 17.12
C LEU A 213 11.08 24.74 16.71
N ARG A 214 10.26 25.51 17.43
CA ARG A 214 10.13 26.96 17.20
C ARG A 214 11.46 27.68 17.41
N HIS A 215 12.20 27.31 18.44
CA HIS A 215 13.54 27.81 18.68
C HIS A 215 14.50 27.42 17.54
N GLU A 216 14.52 26.15 17.12
CA GLU A 216 15.34 25.66 15.99
C GLU A 216 15.02 26.39 14.67
N LEU A 217 13.73 26.67 14.41
CA LEU A 217 13.26 27.38 13.22
C LEU A 217 13.32 28.91 13.35
N ARG A 218 13.79 29.45 14.49
CA ARG A 218 13.84 30.89 14.80
C ARG A 218 12.50 31.60 14.62
N LEU A 219 11.41 30.92 14.97
CA LEU A 219 10.06 31.48 14.89
C LEU A 219 9.76 32.34 16.12
N PRO A 220 9.14 33.52 15.97
CA PRO A 220 8.75 34.39 17.09
C PRO A 220 7.88 33.64 18.12
N ALA A 221 7.96 34.00 19.40
CA ALA A 221 7.18 33.33 20.45
C ALA A 221 5.66 33.57 20.32
N ASP A 222 5.27 34.69 19.72
CA ASP A 222 3.92 35.16 19.45
C ASP A 222 3.35 34.71 18.10
N ASP A 223 4.14 34.01 17.27
CA ASP A 223 3.68 33.54 15.96
C ASP A 223 2.50 32.57 16.12
N ARG A 224 1.43 32.81 15.37
CA ARG A 224 0.16 32.10 15.51
C ARG A 224 0.35 30.60 15.27
N THR A 225 -0.35 29.77 16.05
CA THR A 225 -0.41 28.33 15.79
C THR A 225 -1.30 28.08 14.57
N TYR A 226 -1.06 26.98 13.86
CA TYR A 226 -1.88 26.50 12.75
C TYR A 226 -3.36 26.49 13.14
N PHE A 227 -3.70 25.99 14.33
CA PHE A 227 -5.09 25.96 14.80
C PHE A 227 -5.64 27.31 15.23
N SER A 228 -4.78 28.27 15.59
CA SER A 228 -5.24 29.65 15.81
C SER A 228 -5.52 30.40 14.50
N GLU A 229 -4.86 30.04 13.40
CA GLU A 229 -5.12 30.61 12.07
C GLU A 229 -6.27 29.89 11.36
N ALA A 230 -6.25 28.56 11.36
CA ALA A 230 -7.20 27.72 10.64
C ALA A 230 -8.51 27.51 11.44
N GLY A 231 -8.50 27.79 12.75
CA GLY A 231 -9.66 27.77 13.62
C GLY A 231 -9.64 26.62 14.64
N PRO A 232 -9.96 26.87 15.93
CA PRO A 232 -9.85 25.87 17.00
C PRO A 232 -10.82 24.68 16.84
N GLN A 233 -11.86 24.83 16.03
CA GLN A 233 -12.77 23.72 15.69
C GLN A 233 -12.05 22.58 14.96
N LEU A 234 -10.93 22.87 14.27
CA LEU A 234 -10.18 21.86 13.52
C LEU A 234 -9.44 20.87 14.42
N ALA A 235 -9.05 21.29 15.62
CA ALA A 235 -8.44 20.40 16.60
C ALA A 235 -9.38 19.25 16.99
N LYS A 236 -10.71 19.42 16.84
CA LYS A 236 -11.71 18.38 17.13
C LYS A 236 -11.66 17.20 16.15
N TRP A 237 -11.05 17.38 14.98
CA TRP A 237 -10.87 16.32 13.98
C TRP A 237 -9.66 15.42 14.26
N LEU A 238 -8.78 15.88 15.13
CA LEU A 238 -7.58 15.18 15.55
C LEU A 238 -7.90 14.44 16.84
N ARG A 239 -7.52 13.17 16.89
CA ARG A 239 -7.90 12.28 18.00
C ARG A 239 -7.04 12.49 19.22
N THR A 240 -5.82 12.95 19.01
CA THR A 240 -4.82 13.06 20.07
C THR A 240 -4.11 14.40 19.95
N TYR A 241 -3.62 14.92 21.08
CA TYR A 241 -2.74 16.08 21.09
C TYR A 241 -1.54 15.87 20.18
N ARG A 242 -0.98 14.65 20.17
CA ARG A 242 0.10 14.26 19.26
C ARG A 242 -0.24 14.54 17.79
N GLU A 243 -1.43 14.19 17.32
CA GLU A 243 -1.82 14.45 15.94
C GLU A 243 -1.92 15.96 15.63
N ALA A 244 -2.40 16.75 16.58
CA ALA A 244 -2.41 18.20 16.49
C ALA A 244 -0.97 18.76 16.43
N ASP A 245 -0.09 18.29 17.31
CA ASP A 245 1.30 18.70 17.32
C ASP A 245 2.01 18.33 16.03
N LEU A 246 1.75 17.15 15.48
CA LEU A 246 2.28 16.74 14.18
C LEU A 246 1.87 17.71 13.08
N CYS A 247 0.58 18.00 12.95
CA CYS A 247 0.08 18.97 11.97
C CYS A 247 0.75 20.34 12.18
N GLN A 248 0.89 20.77 13.42
CA GLN A 248 1.48 22.06 13.76
C GLN A 248 2.98 22.12 13.42
N ILE A 249 3.75 21.12 13.84
CA ILE A 249 5.20 20.99 13.59
C ILE A 249 5.47 21.03 12.09
N HIS A 250 4.69 20.26 11.33
CA HIS A 250 4.86 20.13 9.90
C HIS A 250 4.45 21.39 9.14
N TRP A 251 3.40 22.07 9.60
CA TRP A 251 3.03 23.37 9.07
C TRP A 251 4.10 24.45 9.33
N LEU A 252 4.65 24.51 10.55
CA LEU A 252 5.73 25.45 10.88
C LEU A 252 6.99 25.20 10.04
N ARG A 253 7.37 23.93 9.85
CA ARG A 253 8.48 23.55 8.96
C ARG A 253 8.25 23.96 7.52
N ALA A 254 7.02 23.80 7.02
CA ALA A 254 6.67 24.21 5.66
C ALA A 254 6.78 25.73 5.52
N ARG A 255 6.19 26.49 6.46
CA ARG A 255 6.21 27.95 6.48
C ARG A 255 7.63 28.53 6.60
N SER A 256 8.48 27.97 7.46
CA SER A 256 9.87 28.43 7.59
C SER A 256 10.71 28.21 6.33
N GLN A 257 10.31 27.27 5.48
CA GLN A 257 10.92 27.01 4.18
C GLN A 257 10.25 27.78 3.02
N GLY A 258 9.21 28.58 3.30
CA GLY A 258 8.42 29.23 2.26
C GLY A 258 7.67 28.25 1.36
N ARG A 259 7.32 27.06 1.87
CA ARG A 259 6.63 26.00 1.12
C ARG A 259 5.22 25.80 1.65
N GLU A 260 4.30 25.50 0.75
CA GLU A 260 2.96 25.06 1.10
C GLU A 260 2.96 23.56 1.39
N ILE A 261 2.40 23.16 2.52
CA ILE A 261 2.16 21.76 2.85
C ILE A 261 0.74 21.40 2.45
N ARG A 262 0.58 20.29 1.71
CA ARG A 262 -0.74 19.83 1.29
C ARG A 262 -1.24 18.65 2.12
N PHE A 263 -0.35 17.70 2.37
CA PHE A 263 -0.69 16.49 3.11
C PHE A 263 0.36 16.13 4.16
N VAL A 264 -0.11 15.59 5.29
CA VAL A 264 0.74 14.98 6.32
C VAL A 264 0.14 13.68 6.83
N SER A 265 0.96 12.62 6.87
CA SER A 265 0.58 11.37 7.51
C SER A 265 0.69 11.52 9.03
N ILE A 266 -0.44 11.68 9.71
CA ILE A 266 -0.53 11.81 11.18
C ILE A 266 -0.62 10.46 11.91
N SER A 267 -0.64 9.35 11.17
CA SER A 267 -0.61 7.98 11.73
C SER A 267 0.77 7.52 12.22
N GLN A 268 1.83 8.27 11.94
CA GLN A 268 3.20 7.93 12.31
C GLN A 268 3.79 8.97 13.26
N ASP A 269 4.92 8.63 13.89
CA ASP A 269 5.68 9.57 14.74
C ASP A 269 6.13 10.82 13.96
N ALA A 270 6.39 11.95 14.64
CA ALA A 270 6.90 13.20 14.06
C ALA A 270 8.18 13.03 13.23
N HIS A 271 9.01 12.05 13.58
CA HIS A 271 10.21 11.70 12.85
C HIS A 271 9.94 10.86 11.59
N ARG A 272 8.76 10.25 11.49
CA ARG A 272 8.35 9.34 10.41
C ARG A 272 7.18 9.88 9.57
N ALA A 273 6.53 10.93 10.04
CA ALA A 273 5.47 11.61 9.33
C ALA A 273 5.99 12.12 7.99
N SER A 274 5.42 11.57 6.94
CA SER A 274 5.78 11.87 5.57
C SER A 274 5.03 13.12 5.12
N LEU A 275 5.80 14.05 4.54
CA LEU A 275 5.31 15.35 4.09
C LEU A 275 5.23 15.38 2.58
N SER A 276 4.14 15.94 2.08
CA SER A 276 4.03 16.31 0.68
C SER A 276 4.04 17.81 0.50
N PHE A 277 5.03 18.26 -0.26
CA PHE A 277 5.12 19.62 -0.78
C PHE A 277 4.90 19.68 -2.31
N THR A 278 4.89 18.53 -2.98
CA THR A 278 4.86 18.41 -4.45
C THR A 278 3.48 18.03 -4.98
N GLY A 279 2.45 18.01 -4.12
CA GLY A 279 1.12 17.50 -4.44
C GLY A 279 1.02 15.97 -4.35
N GLU A 280 2.12 15.23 -4.45
CA GLU A 280 2.12 13.77 -4.35
C GLU A 280 1.94 13.33 -2.89
N ILE A 281 0.90 12.57 -2.58
CA ILE A 281 0.67 12.04 -1.25
C ILE A 281 1.71 10.97 -0.87
N PRO A 282 2.01 10.81 0.43
CA PRO A 282 2.84 9.69 0.87
C PRO A 282 2.18 8.33 0.61
N PRO A 283 2.96 7.22 0.68
CA PRO A 283 2.40 5.89 0.63
C PRO A 283 1.27 5.70 1.65
N LEU A 284 0.11 5.28 1.17
CA LEU A 284 -0.99 4.87 2.03
C LEU A 284 -0.68 3.46 2.52
N ALA A 285 -0.61 3.30 3.84
CA ALA A 285 -0.51 2.02 4.53
C ALA A 285 -1.85 1.70 5.21
N ALA A 286 -1.99 0.46 5.67
CA ALA A 286 -3.15 0.07 6.47
C ALA A 286 -3.27 0.99 7.69
N ASN A 287 -4.47 1.54 7.90
CA ASN A 287 -4.77 2.50 8.98
C ASN A 287 -4.03 3.84 8.88
N THR A 288 -3.46 4.18 7.72
CA THR A 288 -2.89 5.53 7.53
C THR A 288 -3.97 6.58 7.72
N ARG A 289 -3.65 7.60 8.50
CA ARG A 289 -4.45 8.82 8.65
C ARG A 289 -3.72 9.94 7.95
N LEU A 290 -4.27 10.39 6.84
CA LEU A 290 -3.69 11.46 6.03
C LEU A 290 -4.49 12.73 6.26
N TRP A 291 -3.87 13.76 6.83
CA TRP A 291 -4.47 15.08 6.98
C TRP A 291 -4.25 15.88 5.70
N SER A 292 -5.32 16.49 5.18
CA SER A 292 -5.25 17.48 4.10
C SER A 292 -5.35 18.89 4.70
N TYR A 293 -4.38 19.75 4.37
CA TYR A 293 -4.37 21.14 4.84
C TYR A 293 -5.42 21.99 4.14
N ARG A 294 -5.70 21.74 2.84
CA ARG A 294 -6.76 22.42 2.09
C ARG A 294 -8.15 22.05 2.63
N LEU A 295 -8.44 20.76 2.77
CA LEU A 295 -9.75 20.30 3.27
C LEU A 295 -9.89 20.45 4.79
N GLN A 296 -8.79 20.71 5.48
CA GLN A 296 -8.70 20.82 6.94
C GLN A 296 -9.33 19.63 7.67
N ARG A 297 -9.12 18.42 7.14
CA ARG A 297 -9.61 17.17 7.73
C ARG A 297 -8.76 15.97 7.33
N VAL A 298 -8.97 14.86 8.03
CA VAL A 298 -8.43 13.56 7.62
C VAL A 298 -9.18 13.05 6.39
N LEU A 299 -8.44 12.46 5.46
CA LEU A 299 -9.01 11.82 4.28
C LEU A 299 -9.88 10.62 4.66
N ARG A 300 -10.94 10.44 3.88
CA ARG A 300 -11.85 9.30 3.97
C ARG A 300 -11.23 8.06 3.34
N GLY A 301 -11.61 6.88 3.78
CA GLY A 301 -11.28 5.61 3.16
C GLY A 301 -11.68 5.58 1.69
N GLN A 302 -12.84 6.13 1.33
CA GLN A 302 -13.26 6.26 -0.07
C GLN A 302 -12.31 7.15 -0.88
N GLU A 303 -11.86 8.27 -0.32
CA GLU A 303 -10.90 9.15 -0.97
C GLU A 303 -9.53 8.48 -1.12
N MET A 304 -9.09 7.74 -0.11
CA MET A 304 -7.89 6.91 -0.17
C MET A 304 -8.00 5.82 -1.26
N MET A 305 -9.20 5.27 -1.50
CA MET A 305 -9.43 4.32 -2.61
C MET A 305 -9.28 5.02 -3.98
N VAL A 306 -9.80 6.25 -4.13
CA VAL A 306 -9.59 7.04 -5.36
C VAL A 306 -8.11 7.29 -5.60
N LEU A 307 -7.38 7.66 -4.55
CA LEU A 307 -5.93 7.89 -4.60
C LEU A 307 -5.12 6.62 -4.96
N GLN A 308 -5.71 5.43 -4.80
CA GLN A 308 -5.15 4.15 -5.26
C GLN A 308 -5.57 3.78 -6.69
N GLY A 309 -6.32 4.66 -7.37
CA GLY A 309 -6.80 4.47 -8.74
C GLY A 309 -8.14 3.73 -8.86
N PHE A 310 -8.85 3.48 -7.75
CA PHE A 310 -10.18 2.87 -7.83
C PHE A 310 -11.23 3.89 -8.25
N LYS A 311 -12.11 3.53 -9.18
CA LYS A 311 -13.19 4.40 -9.65
C LYS A 311 -14.45 4.25 -8.79
N PRO A 312 -15.04 5.34 -8.24
CA PRO A 312 -16.20 5.31 -7.35
C PRO A 312 -17.37 4.44 -7.84
N GLN A 313 -17.68 4.52 -9.14
CA GLN A 313 -18.78 3.80 -9.77
C GLN A 313 -18.66 2.26 -9.75
N HIS A 314 -17.48 1.71 -9.44
CA HIS A 314 -17.24 0.27 -9.40
C HIS A 314 -17.20 -0.30 -7.98
N TRP A 315 -17.33 0.54 -6.95
CA TRP A 315 -17.23 0.07 -5.59
C TRP A 315 -18.49 -0.63 -5.14
N ARG A 316 -18.31 -1.76 -4.44
CA ARG A 316 -19.38 -2.45 -3.71
C ARG A 316 -19.04 -2.47 -2.22
N LEU A 317 -19.00 -1.28 -1.61
CA LEU A 317 -18.61 -1.12 -0.20
C LEU A 317 -19.72 -1.54 0.77
N GLY A 318 -20.98 -1.58 0.34
CA GLY A 318 -22.11 -2.03 1.17
C GLY A 318 -22.16 -1.29 2.52
N SER A 319 -22.25 -2.05 3.61
CA SER A 319 -22.27 -1.56 4.98
C SER A 319 -20.89 -1.55 5.67
N LEU A 320 -19.79 -1.55 4.91
CA LEU A 320 -18.45 -1.51 5.50
C LEU A 320 -18.24 -0.19 6.26
N SER A 321 -17.66 -0.29 7.45
CA SER A 321 -17.26 0.89 8.21
C SER A 321 -16.13 1.63 7.51
N GLU A 322 -16.08 2.94 7.74
CA GLU A 322 -15.08 3.82 7.14
C GLU A 322 -13.63 3.42 7.51
N SER A 323 -13.42 2.94 8.74
CA SER A 323 -12.13 2.37 9.17
C SER A 323 -11.74 1.15 8.35
N THR A 324 -12.72 0.29 8.02
CA THR A 324 -12.50 -0.88 7.18
C THR A 324 -12.15 -0.49 5.76
N VAL A 325 -12.85 0.49 5.18
CA VAL A 325 -12.56 0.99 3.82
C VAL A 325 -11.16 1.62 3.77
N SER A 326 -10.79 2.45 4.75
CA SER A 326 -9.44 3.04 4.85
C SER A 326 -8.34 1.98 4.96
N ARG A 327 -8.58 0.94 5.77
CA ARG A 327 -7.66 -0.21 5.88
C ARG A 327 -7.51 -0.95 4.55
N ILE A 328 -8.61 -1.19 3.83
CA ILE A 328 -8.58 -1.79 2.49
C ILE A 328 -7.76 -0.90 1.55
N ALA A 329 -7.99 0.40 1.52
CA ALA A 329 -7.27 1.33 0.65
C ALA A 329 -5.75 1.35 0.93
N GLY A 330 -5.35 1.30 2.20
CA GLY A 330 -3.95 1.24 2.59
C GLY A 330 -3.25 -0.07 2.20
N SER A 331 -3.98 -1.18 2.25
CA SER A 331 -3.48 -2.51 1.89
C SER A 331 -3.63 -2.84 0.40
N ALA A 332 -4.44 -2.09 -0.36
CA ALA A 332 -4.67 -2.36 -1.77
C ALA A 332 -3.42 -2.09 -2.61
N MET A 333 -3.32 -2.83 -3.73
CA MET A 333 -2.41 -2.49 -4.81
C MET A 333 -2.96 -1.28 -5.55
N SER A 334 -2.07 -0.46 -6.10
CA SER A 334 -2.47 0.65 -6.95
C SER A 334 -2.95 0.13 -8.31
N VAL A 335 -4.17 0.50 -8.72
CA VAL A 335 -4.87 -0.08 -9.89
C VAL A 335 -4.07 0.13 -11.18
N HIS A 336 -3.53 1.32 -11.39
CA HIS A 336 -2.75 1.63 -12.59
C HIS A 336 -1.42 0.85 -12.64
N MET A 337 -0.76 0.66 -11.49
CA MET A 337 0.47 -0.11 -11.42
C MET A 337 0.22 -1.59 -11.73
N ILE A 338 -0.77 -2.21 -11.10
CA ILE A 338 -1.08 -3.62 -11.36
C ILE A 338 -1.56 -3.84 -12.80
N ALA A 339 -2.31 -2.89 -13.38
CA ALA A 339 -2.71 -2.94 -14.79
C ALA A 339 -1.49 -2.93 -15.72
N ALA A 340 -0.51 -2.07 -15.43
CA ALA A 340 0.73 -2.00 -16.19
C ALA A 340 1.55 -3.30 -16.08
N ILE A 341 1.69 -3.86 -14.87
CA ILE A 341 2.35 -5.16 -14.65
C ILE A 341 1.62 -6.29 -15.38
N LEU A 342 0.28 -6.31 -15.34
CA LEU A 342 -0.52 -7.30 -16.06
C LEU A 342 -0.35 -7.20 -17.59
N ALA A 343 -0.27 -5.99 -18.13
CA ALA A 343 0.01 -5.79 -19.56
C ALA A 343 1.39 -6.37 -19.94
N SER A 344 2.42 -6.12 -19.11
CA SER A 344 3.76 -6.70 -19.27
C SER A 344 3.75 -8.22 -19.17
N VAL A 345 2.95 -8.80 -18.27
CA VAL A 345 2.77 -10.25 -18.18
C VAL A 345 2.13 -10.80 -19.44
N LEU A 346 1.05 -10.19 -19.94
CA LEU A 346 0.34 -10.67 -21.13
C LEU A 346 1.25 -10.63 -22.36
N ALA A 347 2.17 -9.67 -22.46
CA ALA A 347 3.18 -9.64 -23.49
C ALA A 347 4.24 -10.76 -23.36
N SER A 348 4.43 -11.33 -22.16
CA SER A 348 5.41 -12.41 -21.89
C SER A 348 4.88 -13.80 -22.19
N VAL A 349 3.56 -13.98 -22.24
CA VAL A 349 2.92 -15.30 -22.26
C VAL A 349 2.60 -15.71 -23.70
N ASP A 350 2.93 -16.94 -24.07
CA ASP A 350 2.44 -17.55 -25.30
C ASP A 350 0.96 -17.92 -25.16
N LEU A 351 0.08 -17.04 -25.64
CA LEU A 351 -1.37 -17.27 -25.61
C LEU A 351 -1.83 -18.40 -26.54
N LYS A 352 -0.98 -18.89 -27.47
CA LYS A 352 -1.34 -19.99 -28.38
C LYS A 352 -1.12 -21.36 -27.75
N ALA A 353 -0.13 -21.50 -26.87
CA ALA A 353 0.18 -22.77 -26.20
C ALA A 353 -1.04 -23.40 -25.47
N PRO A 354 -1.89 -22.64 -24.74
CA PRO A 354 -3.06 -23.20 -24.06
C PRO A 354 -4.14 -23.72 -25.01
N VAL A 355 -4.30 -23.11 -26.19
CA VAL A 355 -5.34 -23.51 -27.17
C VAL A 355 -4.98 -24.86 -27.79
N GLU A 356 -3.71 -25.05 -28.11
CA GLU A 356 -3.22 -26.32 -28.66
C GLU A 356 -3.19 -27.43 -27.60
N GLU A 357 -2.86 -27.12 -26.35
CA GLU A 357 -2.96 -28.11 -25.25
C GLU A 357 -4.43 -28.50 -24.97
N ALA A 358 -5.34 -27.53 -24.97
CA ALA A 358 -6.77 -27.80 -24.82
C ALA A 358 -7.30 -28.66 -25.98
N ARG A 359 -6.91 -28.35 -27.22
CA ARG A 359 -7.23 -29.16 -28.42
C ARG A 359 -6.71 -30.58 -28.29
N ARG A 360 -5.44 -30.78 -27.89
CA ARG A 360 -4.86 -32.12 -27.67
C ARG A 360 -5.62 -32.92 -26.61
N ARG A 361 -6.02 -32.29 -25.50
CA ARG A 361 -6.83 -32.94 -24.46
C ARG A 361 -8.24 -33.29 -24.95
N THR A 362 -8.86 -32.42 -25.76
CA THR A 362 -10.18 -32.69 -26.37
C THR A 362 -10.11 -33.84 -27.37
N ILE A 363 -9.06 -33.91 -28.19
CA ILE A 363 -8.83 -35.02 -29.14
C ILE A 363 -8.64 -36.34 -28.39
N SER A 364 -7.78 -36.37 -27.37
CA SER A 364 -7.53 -37.58 -26.56
C SER A 364 -8.79 -38.11 -25.84
N LEU A 365 -9.68 -37.23 -25.36
CA LEU A 365 -10.95 -37.64 -24.76
C LEU A 365 -11.97 -38.17 -25.77
N ALA A 366 -11.92 -37.70 -27.02
CA ALA A 366 -12.77 -38.22 -28.09
C ALA A 366 -12.28 -39.60 -28.55
N GLU A 367 -10.97 -39.79 -28.67
CA GLU A 367 -10.32 -41.07 -29.00
C GLU A 367 -10.51 -42.12 -27.90
N LEU A 368 -10.59 -41.71 -26.62
CA LEU A 368 -10.93 -42.61 -25.50
C LEU A 368 -12.41 -43.03 -25.47
N ARG A 369 -13.28 -42.39 -26.26
CA ARG A 369 -14.72 -42.70 -26.33
C ARG A 369 -15.12 -43.53 -27.55
N SER A 370 -14.24 -43.63 -28.55
CA SER A 370 -14.33 -44.54 -29.70
C SER A 370 -13.64 -45.86 -29.37
#